data_AF-C9SLY5-F1
#
_entry.id   AF-C9SLY5-F1
#
_cell.length_a   1.000
_cell.length_b   1.000
_cell.length_c   1.000
_cell.angle_alpha   90.00
_cell.angle_beta   90.00
_cell.angle_gamma   90.00
#
_symmetry.space_group_name_H-M   'P 1'
#
loop_
_entity.id
_entity.type
_entity.pdbx_description
1 polymer ?
#
loop_
_entity_poly.entity_id
_entity_poly.type
_entity_poly.pdbx_seq_one_letter_code
_entity_poly.pdbx_strand_id
1 'polypeptide(L)' 'MITNGLRPEQLWINPDCGLKTRQWKETKTALTNLVNAAKFFREKYADKA' A
#
# COMPACT_ATOMS: atom_id res chain seq x y z
N MET A 1 -5.25 12.31 2.73
CA MET A 1 -6.41 11.41 2.80
C MET A 1 -5.95 9.95 2.92
N ILE A 2 -5.11 9.63 3.92
CA ILE A 2 -4.66 8.24 4.22
C ILE A 2 -4.74 7.96 5.72
N THR A 3 -4.72 8.98 6.58
CA THR A 3 -4.67 8.83 8.05
C THR A 3 -5.88 9.44 8.78
N ASN A 4 -6.99 9.73 8.09
CA ASN A 4 -8.14 10.38 8.73
C ASN A 4 -8.95 9.34 9.54
N GLY A 5 -8.41 8.93 10.69
CA GLY A 5 -9.00 7.96 11.62
C GLY A 5 -8.05 6.85 12.09
N LEU A 6 -6.87 6.68 11.49
CA LEU A 6 -5.88 5.65 11.85
C LEU A 6 -4.48 6.27 11.95
N ARG A 7 -3.72 5.86 12.97
CA ARG A 7 -2.30 6.21 13.10
C ARG A 7 -1.47 5.38 12.11
N PRO A 8 -0.33 5.88 11.61
CA PRO A 8 0.51 5.16 10.64
C PRO A 8 0.84 3.73 11.05
N GLU A 9 1.10 3.48 12.33
CA GLU A 9 1.41 2.16 12.91
C GLU A 9 0.20 1.21 12.96
N GLN A 10 -1.02 1.70 12.76
CA GLN A 10 -2.24 0.90 12.69
C GLN A 10 -2.59 0.49 11.25
N LEU A 11 -1.90 1.06 10.24
CA LEU A 11 -2.28 0.92 8.85
C LEU A 11 -1.49 -0.18 8.14
N TRP A 12 -2.22 -1.13 7.57
CA TRP A 12 -1.69 -2.11 6.63
C TRP A 12 -2.20 -1.81 5.22
N ILE A 13 -1.35 -2.06 4.22
CA ILE A 13 -1.67 -1.83 2.82
C ILE A 13 -1.76 -3.17 2.12
N ASN A 14 -2.97 -3.51 1.66
CA ASN A 14 -3.27 -4.73 0.92
C ASN A 14 -4.40 -4.48 -0.10
N PRO A 15 -4.56 -5.36 -1.11
CA PRO A 15 -5.75 -5.33 -1.96
C PRO A 15 -7.03 -5.67 -1.18
N ASP A 16 -8.19 -5.27 -1.71
CA ASP A 16 -9.50 -5.50 -1.08
C ASP A 16 -9.83 -7.00 -0.88
N CYS A 17 -9.38 -7.86 -1.81
CA CYS A 17 -9.66 -9.29 -1.77
C CYS A 17 -8.56 -10.12 -2.46
N GLY A 18 -8.75 -11.45 -2.47
CA GLY A 18 -7.86 -12.37 -3.16
C GLY A 18 -7.83 -12.14 -4.67
N LEU A 19 -6.68 -12.39 -5.29
CA LEU A 19 -6.42 -12.06 -6.70
C LEU A 19 -6.82 -13.17 -7.69
N LYS A 20 -7.62 -14.16 -7.27
CA LYS A 20 -7.94 -15.37 -8.06
C LYS A 20 -8.55 -15.07 -9.43
N THR A 21 -9.24 -13.94 -9.58
CA THR A 21 -9.93 -13.52 -10.81
C THR A 21 -9.15 -12.47 -11.61
N ARG A 22 -7.90 -12.20 -11.24
CA ARG A 22 -7.02 -11.23 -11.91
C ARG A 22 -6.00 -11.91 -12.80
N GLN A 23 -5.62 -11.24 -13.88
CA GLN A 23 -4.56 -11.69 -14.78
C GLN A 23 -3.18 -11.31 -14.24
N TRP A 24 -2.14 -12.04 -14.64
CA TRP A 24 -0.78 -11.79 -14.16
C TRP A 24 -0.25 -10.40 -14.53
N LYS A 25 -0.52 -9.93 -15.74
CA LYS A 25 -0.04 -8.62 -16.22
C LYS A 25 -0.59 -7.48 -15.35
N GLU A 26 -1.90 -7.46 -15.12
CA GLU A 26 -2.53 -6.44 -14.28
C GLU A 26 -2.12 -6.59 -12.80
N THR A 27 -2.05 -7.84 -12.31
CA THR A 27 -1.67 -8.12 -10.92
C THR A 27 -0.28 -7.61 -10.61
N LYS A 28 0.69 -7.90 -11.48
CA LYS A 28 2.07 -7.47 -11.30
C LYS A 28 2.18 -5.94 -11.30
N THR A 29 1.52 -5.27 -12.25
CA THR A 29 1.51 -3.80 -12.32
C THR A 29 0.85 -3.19 -11.08
N ALA A 30 -0.33 -3.68 -10.68
CA ALA A 30 -1.06 -3.15 -9.53
C ALA A 30 -0.28 -3.35 -8.21
N LEU A 31 0.27 -4.54 -7.96
CA LEU A 31 1.06 -4.82 -6.77
C LEU A 31 2.38 -4.04 -6.74
N THR A 32 3.03 -3.86 -7.90
CA THR A 32 4.22 -3.01 -8.00
C THR A 32 3.91 -1.57 -7.58
N ASN A 33 2.82 -1.02 -8.09
CA ASN A 33 2.38 0.33 -7.74
C ASN A 33 1.99 0.43 -6.25
N LEU A 34 1.28 -0.56 -5.71
CA LEU A 34 0.88 -0.61 -4.30
C LEU A 34 2.12 -0.62 -3.37
N VAL A 35 3.12 -1.44 -3.70
CA VAL A 35 4.38 -1.51 -2.95
C VAL A 35 5.18 -0.22 -3.07
N ASN A 36 5.25 0.38 -4.26
CA ASN A 36 5.95 1.66 -4.45
C ASN A 36 5.29 2.80 -3.67
N ALA A 37 3.96 2.86 -3.64
CA ALA A 37 3.23 3.81 -2.79
C ALA A 37 3.54 3.57 -1.31
N ALA A 38 3.53 2.32 -0.85
CA ALA A 38 3.88 1.99 0.53
C ALA A 38 5.32 2.41 0.88
N LYS A 39 6.29 2.16 -0.01
CA LYS A 39 7.69 2.62 0.15
C LYS A 39 7.79 4.14 0.25
N PHE A 40 7.14 4.87 -0.66
CA PHE A 40 7.10 6.33 -0.63
C PHE A 40 6.57 6.87 0.70
N PHE A 41 5.47 6.30 1.23
CA PHE A 41 4.95 6.72 2.52
C PHE A 41 5.83 6.29 3.68
N ARG A 42 6.46 5.11 3.63
CA ARG A 42 7.46 4.71 4.65
C ARG A 42 8.62 5.70 4.69
N GLU A 43 9.14 6.15 3.55
CA GLU A 43 10.19 7.18 3.51
C GLU A 43 9.68 8.53 4.05
N LYS A 44 8.45 8.91 3.67
CA LYS A 44 7.83 10.16 4.14
C LYS A 44 7.57 10.18 5.65
N TYR A 45 7.29 9.02 6.24
CA TYR A 45 7.04 8.83 7.67
C TYR A 45 8.21 8.18 8.41
N ALA A 46 9.35 7.95 7.74
CA ALA A 46 10.61 7.57 8.37
C ALA A 46 11.15 8.82 9.08
N ASP A 47 10.62 9.03 10.28
CA ASP A 47 11.03 9.98 11.30
C ASP A 47 11.12 11.47 10.92
N LYS A 48 10.13 12.22 11.44
CA LYS A 48 10.39 13.32 12.37
C LYS A 48 10.25 12.83 13.82
N ALA A 49 10.94 11.74 14.17
CA ALA A 49 11.16 11.33 15.56
C ALA A 49 12.38 12.07 16.12
#